data_AF-A0A9E1EEJ6-F1
#
_entry.id   AF-A0A9E1EEJ6-F1
#
_cell.length_a   1.000
_cell.length_b   1.000
_cell.length_c   1.000
_cell.angle_alpha   90.00
_cell.angle_beta   90.00
_cell.angle_gamma   90.00
#
_symmetry.space_group_name_H-M   'P 1'
#
loop_
_entity.id
_entity.type
_entity.pdbx_description
1 polymer ?
#
loop_
_entity_poly.entity_id
_entity_poly.type
_entity_poly.pdbx_seq_one_letter_code
_entity_poly.pdbx_strand_id
1 'polypeptide(L)'
;MSKRNKKNQPQINYLDLIPEKAPSIKWHRDLKEKIILEIENTGMFNTIAQKVFNKPRYTKVHLDGFGTFIWPLIDGRRSVMDIAACVKEEYGEKAEPLYPRIVKYFQMVESYHFVRFINKPEK
;
A
#
# COMPACT_ATOMS: atom_id res chain seq x y z
N MET A 1 15.43 8.62 -42.45
CA MET A 1 14.28 7.72 -42.22
C MET A 1 14.01 7.61 -40.72
N SER A 2 12.78 7.94 -40.34
CA SER A 2 12.08 7.78 -39.05
C SER A 2 12.81 8.02 -37.71
N LYS A 3 12.69 9.25 -37.21
CA LYS A 3 12.64 9.51 -35.76
C LYS A 3 11.38 8.82 -35.21
N ARG A 4 11.56 7.77 -34.41
CA ARG A 4 10.46 7.13 -33.66
C ARG A 4 9.93 8.15 -32.65
N ASN A 5 8.76 8.74 -32.93
CA ASN A 5 8.03 9.55 -31.97
C ASN A 5 7.72 8.68 -30.75
N LYS A 6 8.40 8.94 -29.64
CA LYS A 6 8.07 8.39 -28.32
C LYS A 6 6.69 8.99 -27.99
N LYS A 7 5.63 8.22 -28.23
CA LYS A 7 4.25 8.61 -27.87
C LYS A 7 4.29 9.15 -26.44
N ASN A 8 3.76 10.35 -26.21
CA ASN A 8 3.55 10.92 -24.89
C ASN A 8 2.73 9.92 -24.05
N GLN A 9 3.41 9.05 -23.30
CA GLN A 9 2.76 8.30 -22.25
C GLN A 9 2.38 9.32 -21.18
N PRO A 10 1.10 9.40 -20.78
CA PRO A 10 0.71 10.28 -19.69
C PRO A 10 1.56 9.94 -18.47
N GLN A 11 2.28 10.92 -17.93
CA GLN A 11 2.97 10.75 -16.66
C GLN A 11 1.88 10.58 -15.60
N ILE A 12 1.78 9.38 -15.04
CA ILE A 12 0.78 9.08 -14.02
C ILE A 12 1.14 9.87 -12.76
N ASN A 13 0.26 10.76 -12.34
CA ASN A 13 0.37 11.40 -11.03
C ASN A 13 -0.06 10.39 -9.96
N TYR A 14 0.88 10.00 -9.10
CA TYR A 14 0.64 8.99 -8.07
C TYR A 14 -0.38 9.45 -7.02
N LEU A 15 -0.49 10.77 -6.79
CA LEU A 15 -1.44 11.33 -5.82
C LEU A 15 -2.90 11.18 -6.26
N ASP A 16 -3.15 11.08 -7.57
CA ASP A 16 -4.49 10.95 -8.15
C ASP A 16 -4.96 9.48 -8.18
N LEU A 17 -4.09 8.55 -7.78
CA LEU A 17 -4.42 7.12 -7.78
C LEU A 17 -5.34 6.76 -6.61
N ILE A 18 -6.26 5.83 -6.84
CA ILE A 18 -7.23 5.34 -5.86
C ILE A 18 -6.77 3.94 -5.38
N PRO A 19 -6.20 3.82 -4.17
CA PRO A 19 -5.76 2.56 -3.62
C PRO A 19 -6.95 1.70 -3.17
N GLU A 20 -6.82 0.39 -3.38
CA GLU A 20 -7.74 -0.64 -2.91
C GLU A 20 -6.95 -1.76 -2.24
N LYS A 21 -7.40 -2.18 -1.06
CA LYS A 21 -6.81 -3.32 -0.34
C LYS A 21 -7.01 -4.60 -1.15
N ALA A 22 -5.98 -5.44 -1.20
CA ALA A 22 -6.12 -6.77 -1.78
C ALA A 22 -7.18 -7.58 -0.99
N PRO A 23 -8.19 -8.18 -1.67
CA PRO A 23 -9.26 -8.91 -0.99
C PRO A 23 -8.78 -10.10 -0.14
N SER A 24 -7.61 -10.64 -0.46
CA SER A 24 -6.97 -11.73 0.28
C SER A 24 -6.38 -11.30 1.63
N ILE A 25 -6.19 -10.00 1.86
CA ILE A 25 -5.59 -9.51 3.11
C ILE A 25 -6.66 -9.33 4.18
N LYS A 26 -6.65 -10.26 5.13
CA LYS A 26 -7.37 -10.10 6.39
C LYS A 26 -6.58 -9.14 7.29
N TRP A 27 -7.30 -8.30 8.03
CA TRP A 27 -6.69 -7.39 8.98
C TRP A 27 -7.61 -7.13 10.17
N HIS A 28 -7.01 -6.78 11.31
CA HIS A 28 -7.72 -6.47 12.55
C HIS A 28 -6.91 -5.46 13.38
N ARG A 29 -7.50 -4.94 14.46
CA ARG A 29 -6.81 -4.14 15.47
C ARG A 29 -6.39 -5.02 16.65
N ASP A 30 -5.22 -4.76 17.20
CA ASP A 30 -4.78 -5.36 18.46
C ASP A 30 -5.27 -4.58 19.67
N LEU A 31 -4.91 -5.03 20.89
CA LEU A 31 -5.30 -4.38 22.16
C LEU A 31 -4.76 -2.94 22.31
N LYS A 32 -3.82 -2.53 21.48
CA LYS A 32 -3.26 -1.17 21.45
C LYS A 32 -3.74 -0.38 20.22
N GLU A 33 -4.82 -0.82 19.59
CA GLU A 33 -5.41 -0.25 18.37
C GLU A 33 -4.47 -0.25 17.15
N LYS A 34 -3.38 -1.03 17.17
CA LYS A 34 -2.49 -1.16 16.00
C LYS A 34 -3.10 -2.09 14.96
N ILE A 35 -2.95 -1.74 13.69
CA ILE A 35 -3.39 -2.60 12.59
C ILE A 35 -2.43 -3.77 12.41
N ILE A 36 -3.00 -4.98 12.41
CA ILE A 36 -2.30 -6.22 12.07
C ILE A 36 -2.86 -6.75 10.76
N LEU A 37 -1.97 -7.00 9.78
CA LEU A 37 -2.30 -7.70 8.54
C LEU A 37 -1.95 -9.18 8.68
N GLU A 38 -2.83 -10.08 8.24
CA GLU A 38 -2.58 -11.51 8.14
C GLU A 38 -2.31 -11.88 6.68
N ILE A 39 -1.03 -12.13 6.37
CA ILE A 39 -0.58 -12.44 5.02
C ILE A 39 -0.43 -13.95 4.87
N GLU A 40 -1.20 -14.55 3.97
CA GLU A 40 -1.07 -15.98 3.66
C GLU A 40 0.25 -16.25 2.94
N ASN A 41 1.02 -17.21 3.44
CA ASN A 41 2.36 -17.53 2.91
C ASN A 41 2.32 -18.42 1.65
N THR A 42 1.27 -18.33 0.84
CA THR A 42 1.08 -19.12 -0.38
C THR A 42 1.40 -18.29 -1.62
N GLY A 43 2.58 -18.52 -2.24
CA GLY A 43 2.74 -18.24 -3.68
C GLY A 43 3.47 -16.97 -4.16
N MET A 44 4.28 -16.29 -3.34
CA MET A 44 5.39 -15.41 -3.81
C MET A 44 6.70 -15.61 -3.04
N PHE A 45 6.65 -16.23 -1.84
CA PHE A 45 7.81 -16.53 -0.99
C PHE A 45 8.18 -18.03 -0.95
N ASN A 46 7.72 -18.80 -1.94
CA ASN A 46 7.84 -20.26 -2.01
C ASN A 46 9.28 -20.76 -1.80
N THR A 47 10.30 -20.01 -2.24
CA THR A 47 11.71 -20.40 -2.10
C THR A 47 12.16 -20.55 -0.65
N ILE A 48 11.53 -19.81 0.29
CA ILE A 48 11.90 -19.85 1.71
C ILE A 48 11.02 -20.86 2.47
N ALA A 49 9.78 -21.07 2.03
CA ALA A 49 8.87 -22.05 2.62
C ALA A 49 9.27 -23.50 2.30
N GLN A 50 9.83 -23.76 1.10
CA GLN A 50 10.20 -25.11 0.66
C GLN A 50 11.38 -25.74 1.43
N LYS A 51 12.28 -24.93 2.00
CA LYS A 51 13.45 -25.45 2.75
C LYS A 51 13.21 -25.65 4.24
N VAL A 52 12.12 -25.11 4.80
CA VAL A 52 11.90 -25.03 6.25
C VAL A 52 10.46 -25.38 6.56
N PHE A 53 10.14 -26.67 6.52
CA PHE A 53 8.88 -27.22 7.01
C PHE A 53 8.77 -26.94 8.52
N ASN A 54 8.25 -25.75 8.88
CA ASN A 54 7.77 -25.32 10.19
C ASN A 54 7.25 -23.85 10.20
N LYS A 55 7.00 -23.23 9.04
CA LYS A 55 6.51 -21.84 8.99
C LYS A 55 4.99 -21.77 9.15
N PRO A 56 4.47 -20.83 9.95
CA PRO A 56 3.03 -20.65 10.11
C PRO A 56 2.39 -20.28 8.76
N ARG A 57 1.16 -20.77 8.52
CA ARG A 57 0.40 -20.52 7.30
C ARG A 57 0.19 -19.02 7.02
N TYR A 58 0.16 -18.21 8.06
CA TYR A 58 0.01 -16.76 8.00
C TYR A 58 1.14 -16.05 8.72
N THR A 59 1.61 -14.94 8.13
CA THR A 59 2.52 -13.98 8.78
C THR A 59 1.71 -12.79 9.28
N LYS A 60 1.89 -12.41 10.54
CA LYS A 60 1.31 -11.20 11.12
C LYS A 60 2.25 -10.02 10.89
N VAL A 61 1.79 -9.00 10.16
CA VAL A 61 2.52 -7.76 9.94
C VAL A 61 1.87 -6.65 10.76
N HIS A 62 2.59 -6.12 11.74
CA HIS A 62 2.14 -4.98 12.53
C HIS A 62 2.50 -3.69 11.80
N LEU A 63 1.50 -2.86 11.52
CA LEU A 63 1.76 -1.54 10.94
C LEU A 63 2.32 -0.60 12.01
N ASP A 64 3.16 0.33 11.57
CA ASP A 64 3.60 1.45 12.40
C ASP A 64 2.44 2.42 12.67
N GLY A 65 2.66 3.48 13.45
CA GLY A 65 1.60 4.43 13.77
C GLY A 65 1.00 5.08 12.52
N PHE A 66 1.84 5.40 11.54
CA PHE A 66 1.43 6.01 10.29
C PHE A 66 0.58 5.05 9.43
N GLY A 67 1.06 3.81 9.23
CA GLY A 67 0.32 2.78 8.51
C GLY A 67 -0.97 2.36 9.23
N THR A 68 -0.97 2.34 10.57
CA THR A 68 -2.16 2.06 11.40
C THR A 68 -3.27 3.07 11.14
N PHE A 69 -2.91 4.35 11.00
CA PHE A 69 -3.87 5.41 10.68
C PHE A 69 -4.35 5.35 9.22
N ILE A 70 -3.44 5.13 8.27
CA ILE A 70 -3.77 5.15 6.83
C ILE A 70 -4.59 3.93 6.41
N TRP A 71 -4.25 2.74 6.91
CA TRP A 71 -4.81 1.48 6.40
C TRP A 71 -6.34 1.44 6.39
N PRO A 72 -7.06 1.87 7.45
CA PRO A 72 -8.52 1.95 7.44
C PRO A 72 -9.10 2.90 6.37
N LEU A 73 -8.38 3.97 5.99
CA LEU A 73 -8.82 4.97 5.02
C LEU A 73 -8.82 4.46 3.57
N ILE A 74 -8.12 3.35 3.30
CA ILE A 74 -8.06 2.72 1.98
C ILE A 74 -9.38 1.99 1.71
N ASP A 75 -10.35 2.66 1.10
CA ASP A 75 -11.71 2.17 0.89
C ASP A 75 -12.06 1.90 -0.58
N GLY A 76 -11.08 2.02 -1.48
CA GLY A 76 -11.29 1.89 -2.93
C GLY A 76 -12.01 3.10 -3.54
N ARG A 77 -12.16 4.21 -2.80
CA ARG A 77 -12.83 5.43 -3.26
C ARG A 77 -11.96 6.67 -3.12
N ARG A 78 -11.30 6.84 -1.97
CA ARG A 78 -10.39 7.96 -1.72
C ARG A 78 -9.12 7.84 -2.56
N SER A 79 -8.66 8.95 -3.13
CA SER A 79 -7.34 9.04 -3.75
C SER A 79 -6.22 9.10 -2.71
N VAL A 80 -4.97 8.90 -3.13
CA VAL A 80 -3.79 9.12 -2.27
C VAL A 80 -3.75 10.56 -1.76
N MET A 81 -4.19 11.54 -2.57
CA MET A 81 -4.33 12.94 -2.18
C MET A 81 -5.35 13.13 -1.05
N ASP A 82 -6.53 12.52 -1.15
CA ASP A 82 -7.56 12.59 -0.09
C ASP A 82 -7.05 12.00 1.22
N ILE A 83 -6.35 10.88 1.16
CA ILE A 83 -5.75 10.24 2.33
C ILE A 83 -4.65 11.11 2.93
N ALA A 84 -3.83 11.78 2.10
CA ALA A 84 -2.82 12.71 2.58
C ALA A 84 -3.45 13.91 3.30
N ALA A 85 -4.60 14.40 2.85
CA ALA A 85 -5.34 15.45 3.55
C ALA A 85 -5.79 14.98 4.94
N CYS A 86 -6.34 13.77 5.08
CA CYS A 86 -6.68 13.20 6.39
C CYS A 86 -5.45 13.04 7.31
N VAL A 87 -4.31 12.63 6.75
CA VAL A 87 -3.05 12.53 7.50
C VAL A 87 -2.58 13.90 7.99
N LYS A 88 -2.69 14.94 7.15
CA LYS A 88 -2.35 16.31 7.51
C LYS A 88 -3.25 16.86 8.61
N GLU A 89 -4.54 16.56 8.53
CA GLU A 89 -5.53 16.96 9.53
C GLU A 89 -5.24 16.33 10.89
N GLU A 90 -4.93 15.03 10.92
CA GLU A 90 -4.64 14.29 12.16
C GLU A 90 -3.31 14.72 12.80
N TYR A 91 -2.24 14.86 12.00
CA TYR A 91 -0.88 14.99 12.54
C TYR A 91 -0.28 16.40 12.40
N GLY A 92 -0.92 17.30 11.66
CA GLY A 92 -0.43 18.66 11.42
C GLY A 92 1.02 18.66 10.91
N GLU A 93 1.87 19.47 11.53
CA GLU A 93 3.30 19.55 11.18
C GLU A 93 4.07 18.25 11.40
N LYS A 94 3.61 17.35 12.27
CA LYS A 94 4.25 16.03 12.49
C LYS A 94 4.11 15.10 11.28
N ALA A 95 3.23 15.43 10.34
CA ALA A 95 3.10 14.71 9.09
C ALA A 95 4.25 15.00 8.12
N GLU A 96 4.98 16.12 8.29
CA GLU A 96 5.98 16.56 7.33
C GLU A 96 7.25 15.69 7.35
N PRO A 97 7.85 15.38 6.17
CA PRO A 97 7.38 15.75 4.83
C PRO A 97 6.22 14.85 4.35
N LEU A 98 5.03 15.43 4.18
CA LEU A 98 3.77 14.67 4.02
C LEU A 98 3.75 13.85 2.72
N TYR A 99 3.89 14.52 1.58
CA TYR A 99 3.75 13.88 0.27
C TYR A 99 4.81 12.81 0.00
N PRO A 100 6.12 13.05 0.25
CA PRO A 100 7.13 12.00 0.08
C PRO A 100 6.85 10.78 0.96
N ARG A 101 6.42 10.98 2.20
CA ARG A 101 6.15 9.89 3.15
C ARG A 101 4.94 9.05 2.74
N ILE A 102 3.84 9.69 2.35
CA ILE A 102 2.63 8.95 1.95
C ILE A 102 2.81 8.23 0.62
N VAL A 103 3.48 8.86 -0.36
CA VAL A 103 3.83 8.21 -1.63
C VAL A 103 4.71 7.00 -1.36
N LYS A 104 5.71 7.12 -0.48
CA LYS A 104 6.59 5.99 -0.14
C LYS A 104 5.85 4.85 0.55
N TYR A 105 4.93 5.16 1.46
CA TYR A 105 4.06 4.17 2.10
C TYR A 105 3.28 3.37 1.06
N PHE A 106 2.59 4.07 0.15
CA PHE A 106 1.79 3.43 -0.88
C PHE A 106 2.62 2.62 -1.89
N GLN A 107 3.79 3.12 -2.30
CA GLN A 107 4.72 2.37 -3.14
C GLN A 107 5.15 1.06 -2.49
N MET A 108 5.41 1.10 -1.17
CA MET A 108 5.79 -0.08 -0.41
C MET A 108 4.65 -1.11 -0.35
N VAL A 109 3.44 -0.72 0.07
CA VAL A 109 2.31 -1.66 0.16
C VAL A 109 1.85 -2.15 -1.22
N GLU A 110 2.01 -1.33 -2.27
CA GLU A 110 1.81 -1.77 -3.66
C GLU A 110 2.85 -2.81 -4.08
N SER A 111 4.13 -2.62 -3.74
CA SER A 111 5.21 -3.55 -4.10
C SER A 111 5.07 -4.93 -3.45
N TYR A 112 4.42 -5.00 -2.29
CA TYR A 112 4.06 -6.26 -1.62
C TYR A 112 2.70 -6.81 -2.07
N HIS A 113 2.06 -6.18 -3.05
CA HIS A 113 0.72 -6.52 -3.54
C HIS A 113 -0.37 -6.47 -2.45
N PHE A 114 -0.15 -5.66 -1.40
CA PHE A 114 -1.14 -5.48 -0.34
C PHE A 114 -2.24 -4.50 -0.75
N VAL A 115 -1.88 -3.58 -1.62
CA VAL A 115 -2.76 -2.59 -2.21
C VAL A 115 -2.54 -2.62 -3.72
N ARG A 116 -3.61 -2.45 -4.47
CA ARG A 116 -3.56 -2.15 -5.91
C ARG A 116 -4.21 -0.79 -6.16
N PHE A 117 -3.97 -0.20 -7.32
CA PHE A 117 -4.62 1.05 -7.71
C PHE A 117 -5.64 0.79 -8.81
N ILE A 118 -6.91 1.10 -8.54
CA ILE A 118 -8.03 0.76 -9.44
C ILE A 118 -7.94 1.54 -10.76
N ASN A 119 -7.46 2.78 -10.70
CA ASN A 119 -7.36 3.69 -11.85
C ASN A 119 -5.93 3.81 -12.41
N LYS A 120 -5.00 2.93 -11.98
CA LYS A 120 -3.65 2.91 -12.53
C LYS A 120 -3.66 2.18 -13.87
N PRO A 121 -3.20 2.79 -14.98
CA PRO A 121 -3.11 2.13 -16.27
C PRO A 121 -2.23 0.88 -16.17
N GLU A 122 -2.68 -0.21 -16.80
CA GLU A 122 -1.84 -1.38 -17.03
C GLU A 122 -0.67 -0.99 -17.95
N LYS A 123 0.49 -1.60 -17.71
CA LYS A 123 1.70 -1.38 -18.53
C LYS A 123 1.65 -2.15 -19.84
#